data_AF-A0A0G4JSL7-F1
#
_entry.id   AF-A0A0G4JSL7-F1
#
_cell.length_a   1.000
_cell.length_b   1.000
_cell.length_c   1.000
_cell.angle_alpha   90.00
_cell.angle_beta   90.00
_cell.angle_gamma   90.00
#
_symmetry.space_group_name_H-M   'P 1'
#
loop_
_entity.id
_entity.type
_entity.pdbx_description
1 polymer ?
#
loop_
_entity_poly.entity_id
_entity_poly.type
_entity_poly.pdbx_seq_one_letter_code
_entity_poly.pdbx_strand_id
1 'polypeptide(L)'
;MRDVHPLLILAVALILVLAWRQYQHQRNQDARNDAAPLQTIRVEITAKREFPQRRKRARGYEDGFEDMFYEATFRPLNGGGAITLRIGKTDYNQLDKAMRGTLQVKGTRFISFAPSPE
;
A
#
# COMPACT_ATOMS: atom_id res chain seq x y z
N MET A 1 5.11 -26.31 42.47
CA MET A 1 5.65 -25.73 41.21
C MET A 1 4.77 -26.27 40.09
N ARG A 2 4.09 -25.40 39.32
CA ARG A 2 3.16 -25.87 38.28
C ARG A 2 3.95 -26.53 37.15
N ASP A 3 3.63 -27.78 36.86
CA ASP A 3 4.16 -28.52 35.71
C ASP A 3 3.74 -27.80 34.42
N VAL A 4 4.63 -26.97 33.90
CA VAL A 4 4.47 -26.37 32.57
C VAL A 4 4.57 -27.51 31.56
N HIS A 5 3.43 -27.89 31.00
CA HIS A 5 3.35 -28.96 30.02
C HIS A 5 4.35 -28.67 28.87
N PRO A 6 5.18 -29.64 28.47
CA PRO A 6 6.18 -29.44 27.41
C PRO A 6 5.55 -28.96 26.08
N LEU A 7 4.28 -29.28 25.85
CA LEU A 7 3.48 -28.78 24.73
C LEU A 7 3.22 -27.27 24.79
N LEU A 8 3.04 -26.69 25.98
CA LEU A 8 2.88 -25.24 26.14
C LEU A 8 4.17 -24.50 25.79
N ILE A 9 5.31 -25.04 26.21
CA ILE A 9 6.63 -24.47 25.89
C ILE A 9 6.87 -24.52 24.38
N LEU A 10 6.56 -25.64 23.73
CA LEU A 10 6.67 -25.79 22.28
C LEU A 10 5.74 -24.82 21.52
N ALA A 11 4.49 -24.68 21.98
CA ALA A 11 3.53 -23.76 21.39
C ALA A 11 3.98 -22.29 21.50
N VAL A 12 4.49 -21.88 22.65
CA VAL A 12 5.03 -20.52 22.85
C VAL A 12 6.25 -20.29 21.97
N ALA A 13 7.18 -21.25 21.89
CA ALA A 13 8.35 -21.16 21.03
C ALA A 13 7.96 -21.01 19.54
N LEU A 14 6.96 -21.76 19.07
CA LEU A 14 6.46 -21.66 17.69
C LEU A 14 5.86 -20.27 17.40
N ILE A 15 5.04 -19.73 18.31
CA ILE A 15 4.44 -18.40 18.16
C ILE A 15 5.51 -17.32 18.09
N LEU A 16 6.55 -17.39 18.94
CA LEU A 16 7.67 -16.43 18.93
C LEU A 16 8.42 -16.45 17.60
N VAL A 17 8.70 -17.64 17.04
CA VAL A 17 9.35 -17.78 15.73
C VAL A 17 8.50 -17.22 14.59
N LEU A 18 7.18 -17.49 14.60
CA LEU A 18 6.25 -16.98 13.59
C LEU A 18 6.12 -15.45 13.68
N ALA A 19 5.99 -14.90 14.88
CA ALA A 19 5.91 -13.47 15.12
C ALA A 19 7.19 -12.74 14.66
N TRP A 20 8.36 -13.32 14.93
CA TRP A 20 9.64 -12.77 14.45
C TRP A 20 9.72 -12.75 12.92
N ARG A 21 9.31 -13.83 12.25
CA ARG A 21 9.27 -13.88 10.77
C ARG A 21 8.35 -12.81 10.20
N GLN A 22 7.15 -12.64 10.79
CA GLN A 22 6.19 -11.62 10.37
C GLN A 22 6.75 -10.20 10.54
N TYR A 23 7.45 -9.94 11.66
CA TYR A 23 8.07 -8.65 11.94
C TYR A 23 9.19 -8.31 10.94
N GLN A 24 10.04 -9.29 10.62
CA GLN A 24 11.12 -9.11 9.64
C GLN A 24 10.57 -8.82 8.23
N HIS A 25 9.47 -9.46 7.82
CA HIS A 25 8.87 -9.19 6.52
C HIS A 25 8.41 -7.73 6.37
N GLN A 26 7.86 -7.13 7.43
CA GLN A 26 7.34 -5.78 7.36
C GLN A 26 8.46 -4.74 7.26
N ARG A 27 9.52 -4.86 8.08
CA ARG A 27 10.69 -3.97 7.98
C ARG A 27 11.48 -4.14 6.69
N ASN A 28 11.58 -5.37 6.19
CA ASN A 28 12.27 -5.62 4.92
C ASN A 28 11.53 -5.01 3.73
N GLN A 29 10.19 -4.90 3.75
CA GLN A 29 9.45 -4.22 2.69
C GLN A 29 9.73 -2.72 2.69
N ASP A 30 9.72 -2.07 3.86
CA ASP A 30 10.03 -0.64 3.96
C ASP A 30 11.47 -0.35 3.57
N ALA A 31 12.44 -1.12 4.07
CA ALA A 31 13.85 -0.96 3.71
C ALA A 31 14.10 -1.20 2.20
N ARG A 32 13.41 -2.17 1.59
CA ARG A 32 13.48 -2.41 0.13
C ARG A 32 12.85 -1.28 -0.66
N ASN A 33 11.73 -0.74 -0.22
CA ASN A 33 11.08 0.40 -0.87
C ASN A 33 11.95 1.67 -0.76
N ASP A 34 12.60 1.88 0.37
CA ASP A 34 13.48 3.03 0.58
C ASP A 34 14.80 2.90 -0.23
N ALA A 35 15.33 1.69 -0.38
CA ALA A 35 16.48 1.37 -1.23
C ALA A 35 16.13 1.21 -2.72
N ALA A 36 14.85 1.16 -3.09
CA ALA A 36 14.44 0.96 -4.48
C ALA A 36 14.81 2.17 -5.34
N PRO A 37 15.34 1.96 -6.56
CA PRO A 37 15.54 3.05 -7.51
C PRO A 37 14.19 3.63 -7.95
N LEU A 38 14.19 4.92 -8.30
CA LEU A 38 13.02 5.56 -8.92
C LEU A 38 12.77 4.91 -10.28
N GLN A 39 11.57 4.38 -10.49
CA GLN A 39 11.16 3.75 -11.75
C GLN A 39 10.13 4.63 -12.46
N THR A 40 10.30 4.78 -13.76
CA THR A 40 9.49 5.62 -14.61
C THR A 40 8.84 4.75 -15.68
N ILE A 41 7.50 4.65 -15.66
CA ILE A 41 6.75 3.70 -16.49
C ILE A 41 5.63 4.45 -17.21
N ARG A 42 5.43 4.18 -18.51
CA ARG A 42 4.28 4.69 -19.26
C ARG A 42 3.04 3.86 -18.94
N VAL A 43 1.99 4.52 -18.47
CA VAL A 43 0.77 3.87 -17.99
C VAL A 43 -0.49 4.61 -18.43
N GLU A 44 -1.61 3.90 -18.38
CA GLU A 44 -2.97 4.43 -18.52
C GLU A 44 -3.76 4.21 -17.24
N ILE A 45 -4.55 5.20 -16.82
CA ILE A 45 -5.38 5.10 -15.61
C ILE A 45 -6.68 4.38 -15.95
N THR A 46 -6.83 3.15 -15.46
CA THR A 46 -8.00 2.31 -15.75
C THR A 46 -9.12 2.49 -14.73
N ALA A 47 -8.77 2.66 -13.46
CA ALA A 47 -9.74 2.81 -12.38
C ALA A 47 -9.25 3.80 -11.33
N LYS A 48 -10.22 4.43 -10.66
CA LYS A 48 -10.02 5.43 -9.63
C LYS A 48 -11.07 5.18 -8.55
N ARG A 49 -10.66 5.08 -7.29
CA ARG A 49 -11.53 4.75 -6.15
C ARG A 49 -11.16 5.56 -4.92
N GLU A 50 -12.17 6.08 -4.26
CA GLU A 50 -12.10 6.64 -2.91
C GLU A 50 -12.92 5.76 -1.95
N PHE A 51 -12.42 5.59 -0.73
CA PHE A 51 -13.14 4.82 0.28
C PHE A 51 -12.73 5.28 1.68
N PRO A 52 -13.65 5.22 2.66
CA PRO A 52 -13.34 5.58 4.03
C PRO A 52 -12.31 4.61 4.62
N GLN A 53 -11.33 5.15 5.33
CA GLN A 53 -10.44 4.36 6.16
C GLN A 53 -11.29 3.67 7.22
N ARG A 54 -11.48 2.35 7.08
CA ARG A 54 -12.19 1.56 8.09
C ARG A 54 -11.53 1.72 9.46
N ARG A 55 -12.06 2.61 10.30
CA ARG A 55 -11.63 2.75 11.70
C ARG A 55 -12.03 1.46 12.42
N LYS A 56 -11.07 0.70 12.93
CA LYS A 56 -11.36 -0.45 13.80
C LYS A 56 -11.88 0.09 15.14
N ARG A 57 -13.19 0.34 15.21
CA ARG A 57 -13.97 0.68 16.40
C ARG A 57 -13.32 1.77 17.28
N ALA A 58 -13.49 3.04 16.89
CA ALA A 58 -13.36 4.14 17.84
C ALA A 58 -14.73 4.44 18.44
N ARG A 59 -14.90 4.18 19.74
CA ARG A 59 -16.03 4.70 20.51
C ARG A 59 -15.84 6.21 20.66
N GLY A 60 -16.84 6.98 20.30
CA GLY A 60 -16.94 8.39 20.67
C GLY A 60 -15.96 9.31 19.97
N TYR A 61 -16.29 9.70 18.74
CA TYR A 61 -16.06 11.08 18.31
C TYR A 61 -17.10 11.38 17.24
N GLU A 62 -18.16 12.08 17.64
CA GLU A 62 -18.93 12.92 16.74
C GLU A 62 -18.03 14.09 16.35
N ASP A 63 -18.03 14.40 15.06
CA ASP A 63 -17.43 15.56 14.39
C ASP A 63 -16.05 15.34 13.73
N GLY A 64 -15.99 15.66 12.43
CA GLY A 64 -14.76 15.76 11.65
C GLY A 64 -14.46 14.59 10.69
N PHE A 65 -14.63 14.88 9.39
CA PHE A 65 -14.06 14.20 8.21
C PHE A 65 -13.49 12.79 8.44
N GLU A 66 -14.23 11.77 8.03
CA GLU A 66 -13.71 10.40 7.97
C GLU A 66 -12.45 10.38 7.09
N ASP A 67 -11.33 9.86 7.62
CA ASP A 67 -10.07 9.82 6.87
C ASP A 67 -10.28 9.02 5.57
N MET A 68 -10.15 9.68 4.42
CA MET A 68 -10.40 9.06 3.13
C MET A 68 -9.12 8.50 2.52
N PHE A 69 -9.20 7.29 1.98
CA PHE A 69 -8.15 6.70 1.16
C PHE A 69 -8.48 6.83 -0.31
N TYR A 70 -7.45 7.15 -1.08
CA TYR A 70 -7.53 7.37 -2.52
C TYR A 70 -6.61 6.38 -3.22
N GLU A 71 -7.15 5.62 -4.16
CA GLU A 71 -6.43 4.64 -4.95
C GLU A 71 -6.69 4.86 -6.44
N ALA A 72 -5.64 4.67 -7.24
CA ALA A 72 -5.79 4.55 -8.69
C ALA A 72 -5.11 3.28 -9.20
N THR A 73 -5.70 2.71 -10.25
CA THR A 73 -5.18 1.52 -10.93
C THR A 73 -4.60 1.92 -12.27
N PHE A 74 -3.30 1.68 -12.41
CA PHE A 74 -2.50 2.02 -13.56
C PHE A 74 -2.21 0.77 -14.37
N ARG A 75 -2.50 0.80 -15.67
CA ARG A 75 -2.16 -0.26 -16.60
C ARG A 75 -0.93 0.14 -17.41
N PRO A 76 0.20 -0.56 -17.29
CA PRO A 76 1.37 -0.27 -18.11
C PRO A 76 1.10 -0.47 -19.60
N LEU A 77 1.53 0.49 -20.42
CA LEU A 77 1.37 0.43 -21.88
C LEU A 77 2.29 -0.60 -22.53
N ASN A 78 3.37 -0.98 -21.84
CA ASN A 78 4.30 -2.03 -22.27
C ASN A 78 3.76 -3.47 -22.06
N GLY A 79 2.47 -3.64 -21.76
CA GLY A 79 1.84 -4.96 -21.59
C GLY A 79 2.01 -5.59 -20.19
N GLY A 80 2.45 -4.82 -19.20
CA GLY A 80 2.52 -5.27 -17.81
C GLY A 80 1.16 -5.44 -17.13
N GLY A 81 1.15 -6.14 -15.99
CA GLY A 81 -0.03 -6.27 -15.13
C GLY A 81 -0.47 -4.92 -14.55
N ALA A 82 -1.76 -4.78 -14.24
CA ALA A 82 -2.29 -3.57 -13.63
C ALA A 82 -1.73 -3.38 -12.21
N ILE A 83 -1.37 -2.14 -11.88
CA ILE A 83 -0.75 -1.74 -10.62
C ILE A 83 -1.71 -0.82 -9.89
N THR A 84 -2.19 -1.23 -8.72
CA THR A 84 -3.01 -0.36 -7.86
C THR A 84 -2.10 0.31 -6.83
N LEU A 85 -2.11 1.64 -6.80
CA LEU A 85 -1.32 2.42 -5.86
C LEU A 85 -2.22 3.37 -5.07
N ARG A 86 -1.78 3.63 -3.84
CA ARG A 86 -2.39 4.63 -2.98
C ARG A 86 -1.79 6.00 -3.25
N ILE A 87 -2.66 7.00 -3.33
CA ILE A 87 -2.35 8.35 -3.80
C ILE A 87 -2.81 9.38 -2.77
N GLY A 88 -2.12 10.51 -2.68
CA GLY A 88 -2.57 11.64 -1.89
C GLY A 88 -3.84 12.28 -2.49
N LYS A 89 -4.68 12.91 -1.66
CA LYS A 89 -5.92 13.57 -2.11
C LYS A 89 -5.68 14.55 -3.26
N THR A 90 -4.65 15.39 -3.14
CA THR A 90 -4.31 16.43 -4.12
C THR A 90 -3.99 15.83 -5.48
N ASP A 91 -3.07 14.86 -5.53
CA ASP A 91 -2.68 14.22 -6.78
C ASP A 91 -3.85 13.44 -7.36
N TYR A 92 -4.59 12.69 -6.52
CA TYR A 92 -5.77 11.95 -6.94
C TYR A 92 -6.80 12.85 -7.63
N ASN A 93 -7.03 14.06 -7.14
CA ASN A 93 -7.98 15.00 -7.74
C ASN A 93 -7.55 15.49 -9.13
N GLN A 94 -6.26 15.46 -9.44
CA GLN A 94 -5.72 15.83 -10.76
C GLN A 94 -5.74 14.67 -11.76
N LEU A 95 -6.02 13.44 -11.32
CA LEU A 95 -6.06 12.26 -12.17
C LEU A 95 -7.46 12.01 -12.73
N ASP A 96 -7.53 11.75 -14.03
CA ASP A 96 -8.74 11.28 -14.70
C ASP A 96 -8.61 9.85 -15.21
N LYS A 97 -9.75 9.20 -15.39
CA LYS A 97 -9.81 7.87 -16.02
C LYS A 97 -9.42 8.00 -17.49
N ALA A 98 -8.82 6.94 -18.04
CA ALA A 98 -8.25 6.86 -19.39
C ALA A 98 -7.10 7.84 -19.66
N MET A 99 -6.66 8.63 -18.68
CA MET A 99 -5.50 9.50 -18.83
C MET A 99 -4.24 8.67 -18.99
N ARG A 100 -3.46 8.99 -20.02
CA ARG A 100 -2.17 8.37 -20.29
C ARG A 100 -1.05 9.28 -19.86
N GLY A 101 0.03 8.67 -19.37
CA GLY A 101 1.16 9.45 -18.91
C GLY A 101 2.28 8.59 -18.38
N THR A 102 3.17 9.28 -17.69
CA THR A 102 4.35 8.70 -17.09
C THR A 102 4.15 8.64 -15.59
N LEU A 103 4.09 7.42 -15.06
CA LEU A 103 4.01 7.14 -13.63
C LEU A 103 5.42 6.95 -13.08
N GLN A 104 5.74 7.69 -12.03
CA GLN A 104 6.96 7.49 -11.24
C GLN A 104 6.62 6.74 -9.94
N VAL A 105 7.31 5.63 -9.73
CA VAL A 105 7.15 4.79 -8.53
C VAL A 105 8.50 4.53 -7.88
N LYS A 106 8.47 4.39 -6.55
CA LYS A 106 9.63 3.94 -5.76
C LYS A 106 9.22 2.70 -4.97
N GLY A 107 9.62 1.52 -5.46
CA GLY A 107 9.13 0.25 -4.93
C GLY A 107 7.61 0.15 -5.09
N THR A 108 6.88 0.06 -3.98
CA THR A 108 5.40 0.04 -3.97
C THR A 108 4.74 1.40 -3.73
N ARG A 109 5.50 2.51 -3.74
CA ARG A 109 4.99 3.85 -3.44
C ARG A 109 4.83 4.68 -4.71
N PHE A 110 3.71 5.38 -4.79
CA PHE A 110 3.47 6.44 -5.77
C PHE A 110 4.36 7.65 -5.46
N ILE A 111 5.04 8.20 -6.47
CA ILE A 111 5.84 9.42 -6.34
C ILE A 111 5.18 10.58 -7.09
N SER A 112 4.90 10.38 -8.39
CA SER A 112 4.24 11.39 -9.22
C SER A 112 3.65 10.78 -10.48
N PHE A 113 2.72 11.50 -11.10
CA PHE A 113 2.20 11.18 -12.41
C PHE A 113 2.26 12.42 -13.29
N ALA A 114 2.90 12.29 -14.44
CA ALA A 114 2.95 13.35 -15.45
C ALA A 114 2.06 12.93 -16.62
N PRO A 115 0.93 13.62 -16.89
CA PRO A 115 0.11 13.34 -18.06
C PRO A 115 0.94 13.57 -19.32
N SER A 116 0.82 12.65 -20.29
CA SER A 116 1.37 12.88 -21.61
C SER A 116 0.40 13.79 -22.36
N PRO A 117 0.86 14.88 -23.00
CA PRO A 117 0.04 15.51 -24.03
C PRO A 117 -0.24 14.45 -25.09
N GLU A 118 -1.51 14.28 -25.48
CA GLU A 118 -1.88 13.52 -26.67
C GLU A 118 -1.35 14.21 -27.94
#